data_AF-A0A7Y3BRZ0-F1
#
_entry.id   AF-A0A7Y3BRZ0-F1
#
_cell.length_a   1.000
_cell.length_b   1.000
_cell.length_c   1.000
_cell.angle_alpha   90.00
_cell.angle_beta   90.00
_cell.angle_gamma   90.00
#
_symmetry.space_group_name_H-M   'P 1'
#
loop_
_entity.id
_entity.type
_entity.pdbx_description
1 polymer ?
#
loop_
_entity_poly.entity_id
_entity_poly.type
_entity_poly.pdbx_seq_one_letter_code
_entity_poly.pdbx_strand_id
1 'polypeptide(L)'
;MLPATMHCLSIHRTLALVSLLAFAGCQSADGSAVPPSPGDPLPALQAVPDPAEGGRIVDASGREVLLRGVNVNAHVEYWQYDPELFTTYPFTEEDADMIAAMGWNMVRLLLSWSRVEPSPGEYDEAYLDEIADSIAMLRERSVYT
;
A
#
# COMPACT_ATOMS: atom_id res chain seq x y z
N MET A 1 -80.10 26.47 -42.35
CA MET A 1 -79.77 25.16 -41.76
C MET A 1 -78.90 25.41 -40.53
N LEU A 2 -79.44 25.20 -39.32
CA LEU A 2 -78.73 25.09 -38.03
C LEU A 2 -78.43 23.59 -37.76
N PRO A 3 -77.67 23.12 -36.73
CA PRO A 3 -76.99 23.79 -35.60
C PRO A 3 -75.59 23.20 -35.21
N ALA A 4 -74.95 23.73 -34.14
CA ALA A 4 -74.28 23.01 -33.01
C ALA A 4 -73.30 23.99 -32.29
N THR A 5 -73.53 24.50 -31.06
CA THR A 5 -73.24 23.94 -29.71
C THR A 5 -71.91 23.16 -29.63
N MET A 6 -70.98 23.32 -28.68
CA MET A 6 -71.01 23.76 -27.28
C MET A 6 -69.56 23.94 -26.75
N HIS A 7 -69.33 24.93 -25.89
CA HIS A 7 -68.53 24.95 -24.63
C HIS A 7 -67.25 24.09 -24.49
N CYS A 8 -66.17 24.67 -23.93
CA CYS A 8 -65.74 24.40 -22.53
C CYS A 8 -64.31 24.96 -22.20
N LEU A 9 -64.23 25.70 -21.08
CA LEU A 9 -63.13 25.89 -20.10
C LEU A 9 -61.70 26.28 -20.57
N SER A 10 -61.22 27.49 -20.25
CA SER A 10 -60.52 27.86 -18.99
C SER A 10 -59.11 27.28 -18.87
N ILE A 11 -58.08 28.12 -19.09
CA ILE A 11 -56.68 27.78 -18.78
C ILE A 11 -56.26 28.64 -17.59
N HIS A 12 -56.18 27.99 -16.42
CA HIS A 12 -55.67 28.55 -15.18
C HIS A 12 -54.14 28.49 -15.15
N ARG A 13 -53.55 29.51 -14.52
CA ARG A 13 -52.12 29.74 -14.29
C ARG A 13 -51.56 28.67 -13.34
N THR A 14 -50.40 28.09 -13.69
CA THR A 14 -49.54 27.44 -12.69
C THR A 14 -48.07 27.64 -13.07
N LEU A 15 -47.38 28.55 -12.37
CA LEU A 15 -45.91 28.61 -12.36
C LEU A 15 -45.40 27.44 -11.51
N ALA A 16 -44.59 26.56 -12.09
CA ALA A 16 -43.88 25.52 -11.36
C ALA A 16 -42.52 26.06 -10.88
N LEU A 17 -42.32 26.12 -9.57
CA LEU A 17 -41.01 26.33 -8.94
C LEU A 17 -40.23 25.01 -9.01
N VAL A 18 -39.07 25.00 -9.66
CA VAL A 18 -38.14 23.87 -9.65
C VAL A 18 -37.17 24.07 -8.50
N SER A 19 -37.33 23.31 -7.41
CA SER A 19 -36.37 23.26 -6.31
C SER A 19 -35.21 22.34 -6.68
N LEU A 20 -34.01 22.90 -6.85
CA LEU A 20 -32.77 22.17 -7.08
C LEU A 20 -32.26 21.62 -5.73
N LEU A 21 -32.52 20.35 -5.43
CA LEU A 21 -31.91 19.64 -4.31
C LEU A 21 -30.48 19.25 -4.68
N ALA A 22 -29.50 20.03 -4.20
CA ALA A 22 -28.10 19.65 -4.25
C ALA A 22 -27.85 18.51 -3.25
N PHE A 23 -27.80 17.27 -3.72
CA PHE A 23 -27.25 16.16 -2.94
C PHE A 23 -25.74 16.37 -2.80
N ALA A 24 -25.32 16.96 -1.68
CA ALA A 24 -23.96 16.81 -1.18
C ALA A 24 -23.80 15.35 -0.75
N GLY A 25 -23.40 14.49 -1.69
CA GLY A 25 -23.05 13.11 -1.38
C GLY A 25 -21.78 13.09 -0.54
N CYS A 26 -21.92 12.82 0.76
CA CYS A 26 -20.82 12.23 1.52
C CYS A 26 -20.50 10.88 0.87
N GLN A 27 -19.46 10.83 0.03
CA GLN A 27 -18.85 9.57 -0.35
C GLN A 27 -18.18 9.02 0.91
N SER A 28 -18.90 8.15 1.61
CA SER A 28 -18.25 7.13 2.42
C SER A 28 -17.33 6.38 1.48
N ALA A 29 -16.02 6.44 1.72
CA ALA A 29 -15.07 5.60 1.01
C ALA A 29 -15.41 4.14 1.38
N ASP A 30 -16.17 3.46 0.51
CA ASP A 30 -16.40 2.03 0.64
C ASP A 30 -15.05 1.33 0.51
N GLY A 31 -14.50 0.95 1.67
CA GLY A 31 -13.15 0.42 1.86
C GLY A 31 -12.92 -0.99 1.34
N SER A 32 -13.57 -1.40 0.24
CA SER A 32 -13.13 -2.58 -0.52
C SER A 32 -12.04 -2.16 -1.48
N ALA A 33 -10.88 -1.88 -0.92
CA ALA A 33 -9.76 -1.52 -1.74
C ALA A 33 -8.99 -2.75 -2.19
N VAL A 34 -8.82 -2.86 -3.50
CA VAL A 34 -8.05 -3.92 -4.15
C VAL A 34 -6.58 -3.78 -3.73
N PRO A 35 -5.93 -4.82 -3.18
CA PRO A 35 -4.50 -4.76 -2.89
C PRO A 35 -3.72 -4.44 -4.18
N PRO A 36 -2.59 -3.71 -4.10
CA PRO A 36 -1.76 -3.44 -5.28
C PRO A 36 -1.38 -4.77 -5.94
N SER A 37 -1.44 -4.81 -7.27
CA SER A 37 -0.98 -5.96 -8.04
C SER A 37 0.54 -5.96 -8.11
N PRO A 38 1.18 -7.11 -8.39
CA PRO A 38 2.62 -7.15 -8.68
C PRO A 38 2.97 -6.14 -9.80
N GLY A 39 4.01 -5.33 -9.58
CA GLY A 39 4.45 -4.28 -10.50
C GLY A 39 3.76 -2.92 -10.30
N ASP A 40 2.71 -2.81 -9.49
CA ASP A 40 2.17 -1.51 -9.09
C ASP A 40 3.14 -0.79 -8.13
N PRO A 41 3.28 0.54 -8.23
CA PRO A 41 4.02 1.30 -7.23
C PRO A 41 3.42 1.07 -5.84
N LEU A 42 4.25 0.66 -4.89
CA LEU A 42 3.85 0.54 -3.49
C LEU A 42 3.45 1.92 -2.94
N PRO A 43 2.20 2.11 -2.50
CA PRO A 43 1.80 3.36 -1.90
C PRO A 43 2.58 3.61 -0.59
N ALA A 44 2.99 4.85 -0.34
CA ALA A 44 3.70 5.19 0.89
C ALA A 44 2.86 4.85 2.12
N LEU A 45 3.49 4.25 3.13
CA LEU A 45 2.85 3.91 4.39
C LEU A 45 3.04 5.03 5.42
N GLN A 46 2.03 5.21 6.27
CA GLN A 46 2.03 6.14 7.39
C GLN A 46 1.49 5.43 8.64
N ALA A 47 2.22 5.55 9.75
CA ALA A 47 1.70 5.18 11.05
C ALA A 47 0.78 6.29 11.58
N VAL A 48 -0.47 5.93 11.90
CA VAL A 48 -1.45 6.81 12.54
C VAL A 48 -1.58 6.38 14.00
N PRO A 49 -1.05 7.17 14.95
CA PRO A 49 -1.12 6.82 16.36
C PRO A 49 -2.55 6.97 16.89
N ASP A 50 -2.98 6.00 17.69
CA ASP A 50 -4.21 6.07 18.46
C ASP A 50 -3.95 5.46 19.84
N PRO A 51 -3.84 6.29 20.91
CA PRO A 51 -3.55 5.79 22.25
C PRO A 51 -4.68 4.95 22.87
N ALA A 52 -5.91 5.05 22.38
CA ALA A 52 -7.04 4.29 22.89
C ALA A 52 -7.15 2.92 22.19
N GLU A 53 -6.95 2.89 20.88
CA GLU A 53 -7.20 1.71 20.04
C GLU A 53 -5.92 1.06 19.47
N GLY A 54 -4.72 1.55 19.85
CA GLY A 54 -3.42 0.94 19.51
C GLY A 54 -2.75 1.46 18.23
N GLY A 55 -3.39 2.36 17.50
CA GLY A 55 -2.90 2.92 16.24
C GLY A 55 -3.03 1.96 15.06
N ARG A 56 -2.75 2.47 13.86
CA ARG A 56 -2.85 1.72 12.60
C ARG A 56 -1.81 2.16 11.59
N ILE A 57 -1.52 1.30 10.62
CA ILE A 57 -0.72 1.66 9.45
C ILE A 57 -1.70 1.91 8.31
N VAL A 58 -1.63 3.08 7.69
CA VAL A 58 -2.42 3.42 6.51
C VAL A 58 -1.52 3.67 5.33
N ASP A 59 -2.05 3.49 4.14
CA ASP A 59 -1.36 3.90 2.92
C ASP A 59 -1.76 5.31 2.45
N ALA A 60 -1.11 5.81 1.41
CA ALA A 60 -1.37 7.14 0.85
C ALA A 60 -2.81 7.35 0.35
N SER A 61 -3.60 6.29 0.16
CA SER A 61 -5.02 6.36 -0.19
C SER A 61 -5.96 6.27 1.01
N GLY A 62 -5.42 6.18 2.24
CA GLY A 62 -6.17 6.12 3.49
C GLY A 62 -6.63 4.71 3.87
N ARG A 63 -6.15 3.67 3.17
CA ARG A 63 -6.49 2.28 3.47
C ARG A 63 -5.68 1.79 4.64
N GLU A 64 -6.31 1.09 5.57
CA GLU A 64 -5.55 0.37 6.59
C GLU A 64 -4.83 -0.82 5.96
N VAL A 65 -3.52 -0.93 6.21
CA VAL A 65 -2.66 -1.97 5.65
C VAL A 65 -2.18 -2.87 6.77
N LEU A 66 -2.57 -4.15 6.70
CA LEU A 66 -2.01 -5.17 7.58
C LEU A 66 -0.73 -5.74 6.96
N LEU A 67 0.42 -5.45 7.57
CA LEU A 67 1.71 -5.99 7.15
C LEU A 67 1.87 -7.42 7.66
N ARG A 68 1.93 -8.38 6.73
CA ARG A 68 2.17 -9.79 7.00
C ARG A 68 3.37 -10.24 6.20
N GLY A 69 4.39 -10.68 6.92
CA GLY A 69 5.71 -10.80 6.33
C GLY A 69 6.63 -11.79 7.02
N VAL A 70 7.86 -11.77 6.55
CA VAL A 70 8.94 -12.66 6.99
C VAL A 70 10.19 -11.85 7.33
N ASN A 71 11.05 -12.42 8.17
CA ASN A 71 12.38 -11.86 8.41
C ASN A 71 13.37 -12.47 7.41
N VAL A 72 14.18 -11.65 6.77
CA VAL A 72 15.26 -12.09 5.87
C VAL A 72 16.58 -11.59 6.43
N ASN A 73 17.51 -12.53 6.69
CA ASN A 73 18.79 -12.25 7.33
C ASN A 73 19.99 -12.35 6.38
N ALA A 74 19.78 -12.37 5.06
CA ALA A 74 20.84 -12.51 4.06
C ALA A 74 21.96 -11.47 4.19
N HIS A 75 21.63 -10.28 4.69
CA HIS A 75 22.56 -9.15 4.87
C HIS A 75 23.15 -9.04 6.28
N VAL A 76 22.85 -9.97 7.18
CA VAL A 76 23.34 -9.93 8.55
C VAL A 76 24.76 -10.49 8.64
N GLU A 77 25.64 -9.75 9.30
CA GLU A 77 26.93 -10.26 9.75
C GLU A 77 26.76 -11.04 11.06
N TYR A 78 26.91 -12.36 10.99
CA TYR A 78 26.93 -13.23 12.16
C TYR A 78 28.37 -13.58 12.56
N TRP A 79 28.55 -13.93 13.84
CA TRP A 79 29.80 -14.54 14.29
C TRP A 79 30.03 -15.89 13.58
N GLN A 80 31.21 -16.04 12.98
CA GLN A 80 31.62 -17.23 12.26
C GLN A 80 32.36 -18.20 13.19
N TYR A 81 31.68 -19.26 13.66
CA TYR A 81 32.33 -20.28 14.51
C TYR A 81 33.25 -21.22 13.72
N ASP A 82 32.79 -21.69 12.56
CA ASP A 82 33.51 -22.61 11.68
C ASP A 82 33.48 -22.05 10.24
N PRO A 83 34.63 -21.74 9.61
CA PRO A 83 34.69 -21.19 8.25
C PRO A 83 34.04 -22.07 7.17
N GLU A 84 33.87 -23.37 7.41
CA GLU A 84 33.26 -24.29 6.43
C GLU A 84 31.72 -24.23 6.41
N LEU A 85 31.10 -23.59 7.41
CA LEU A 85 29.64 -23.48 7.54
C LEU A 85 29.16 -22.10 7.09
N PHE A 86 28.14 -22.03 6.25
CA PHE A 86 27.51 -20.75 5.95
C PHE A 86 26.70 -20.26 7.18
N THR A 87 26.66 -18.94 7.40
CA THR A 87 25.83 -18.30 8.44
C THR A 87 24.57 -17.66 7.86
N THR A 88 24.59 -17.33 6.58
CA THR A 88 23.46 -16.83 5.81
C THR A 88 23.41 -17.49 4.43
N TYR A 89 22.25 -17.40 3.79
CA TYR A 89 22.11 -17.65 2.35
C TYR A 89 21.99 -16.30 1.63
N PRO A 90 22.51 -16.18 0.39
CA PRO A 90 22.26 -15.00 -0.41
C PRO A 90 20.76 -14.84 -0.65
N PHE A 91 20.28 -13.59 -0.67
CA PHE A 91 18.90 -13.32 -1.07
C PHE A 91 18.83 -13.27 -2.60
N THR A 92 17.93 -14.05 -3.18
CA THR A 92 17.80 -14.19 -4.62
C THR A 92 16.44 -13.71 -5.12
N GLU A 93 16.33 -13.56 -6.44
CA GLU A 93 15.05 -13.25 -7.08
C GLU A 93 14.00 -14.34 -6.85
N GLU A 94 14.41 -15.62 -6.79
CA GLU A 94 13.54 -16.75 -6.50
C GLU A 94 12.95 -16.67 -5.08
N ASP A 95 13.74 -16.20 -4.11
CA ASP A 95 13.25 -15.96 -2.74
C ASP A 95 12.17 -14.86 -2.75
N ALA A 96 12.40 -13.78 -3.48
CA ALA A 96 11.45 -12.68 -3.62
C ALA A 96 10.14 -13.13 -4.30
N ASP A 97 10.24 -13.93 -5.37
CA ASP A 97 9.10 -14.55 -6.04
C ASP A 97 8.29 -15.43 -5.09
N MET A 98 8.97 -16.27 -4.31
CA MET A 98 8.33 -17.17 -3.36
C MET A 98 7.61 -16.40 -2.25
N ILE A 99 8.21 -15.33 -1.72
CA ILE A 99 7.61 -14.44 -0.72
C ILE A 99 6.29 -13.86 -1.23
N ALA A 100 6.30 -13.31 -2.45
CA ALA A 100 5.11 -12.74 -3.06
C ALA A 100 4.05 -13.81 -3.36
N ALA A 101 4.46 -14.98 -3.85
CA ALA A 101 3.56 -16.10 -4.15
C ALA A 101 2.88 -16.67 -2.90
N MET A 102 3.51 -16.58 -1.72
CA MET A 102 2.89 -16.92 -0.44
C MET A 102 1.84 -15.90 0.03
N GLY A 103 1.74 -14.75 -0.65
CA GLY A 103 0.84 -13.66 -0.29
C GLY A 103 1.36 -12.79 0.86
N TRP A 104 2.66 -12.86 1.17
CA TRP A 104 3.29 -11.90 2.08
C TRP A 104 3.49 -10.57 1.37
N ASN A 105 3.22 -9.48 2.09
CA ASN A 105 3.32 -8.12 1.57
C ASN A 105 4.43 -7.31 2.26
N MET A 106 5.22 -7.92 3.14
CA MET A 106 6.31 -7.25 3.85
C MET A 106 7.48 -8.21 4.09
N VAL A 107 8.69 -7.67 4.02
CA VAL A 107 9.92 -8.33 4.48
C VAL A 107 10.58 -7.43 5.50
N ARG A 108 10.85 -7.97 6.69
CA ARG A 108 11.78 -7.32 7.62
C ARG A 108 13.19 -7.72 7.18
N LEU A 109 13.87 -6.83 6.46
CA LEU A 109 15.24 -7.04 6.01
C LEU A 109 16.21 -6.69 7.13
N LEU A 110 16.96 -7.68 7.63
CA LEU A 110 17.89 -7.49 8.74
C LEU A 110 19.25 -7.05 8.20
N LEU A 111 19.78 -5.99 8.81
CA LEU A 111 21.06 -5.40 8.47
C LEU A 111 21.98 -5.36 9.70
N SER A 112 23.28 -5.26 9.47
CA SER A 112 24.28 -5.07 10.53
C SER A 112 24.89 -3.68 10.45
N TRP A 113 24.83 -2.92 11.56
CA TRP A 113 25.50 -1.61 11.63
C TRP A 113 27.00 -1.71 11.39
N SER A 114 27.65 -2.79 11.87
CA SER A 114 29.06 -3.09 11.60
C SER A 114 29.41 -3.19 10.12
N ARG A 115 28.42 -3.46 9.25
CA ARG A 115 28.59 -3.40 7.80
C ARG A 115 28.15 -2.05 7.22
N VAL A 116 27.11 -1.42 7.76
CA VAL A 116 26.69 -0.06 7.30
C VAL A 116 27.81 0.95 7.51
N GLU A 117 28.44 0.96 8.69
CA GLU A 117 29.50 1.89 9.07
C GLU A 117 30.62 1.10 9.78
N PRO A 118 31.52 0.43 9.02
CA PRO A 118 32.56 -0.42 9.60
C PRO A 118 33.55 0.33 10.48
N SER A 119 33.72 1.63 10.24
CA SER A 119 34.46 2.54 11.10
C SER A 119 33.76 3.90 11.17
N PRO A 120 33.90 4.68 12.25
CA PRO A 120 33.13 5.90 12.45
C PRO A 120 33.27 6.90 11.29
N GLY A 121 32.16 7.21 10.63
CA GLY A 121 32.07 8.10 9.47
C GLY A 121 32.46 7.47 8.13
N GLU A 122 32.82 6.19 8.09
CA GLU A 122 33.11 5.43 6.86
C GLU A 122 31.96 4.47 6.57
N TYR A 123 31.22 4.72 5.48
CA TYR A 123 30.10 3.89 5.06
C TYR A 123 30.52 2.88 3.98
N ASP A 124 30.06 1.63 4.10
CA ASP A 124 30.28 0.59 3.07
C ASP A 124 29.24 0.73 1.96
N GLU A 125 29.56 1.55 0.95
CA GLU A 125 28.66 1.80 -0.19
C GLU A 125 28.33 0.50 -0.95
N ALA A 126 29.26 -0.45 -1.05
CA ALA A 126 29.01 -1.71 -1.75
C ALA A 126 27.95 -2.55 -1.01
N TYR A 127 28.00 -2.59 0.32
CA TYR A 127 26.96 -3.22 1.12
C TYR A 127 25.61 -2.51 1.01
N LEU A 128 25.60 -1.17 0.96
CA LEU A 128 24.36 -0.41 0.76
C LEU A 128 23.74 -0.67 -0.62
N ASP A 129 24.55 -0.83 -1.65
CA ASP A 129 24.11 -1.23 -2.99
C ASP A 129 23.50 -2.64 -2.99
N GLU A 130 24.12 -3.63 -2.32
CA GLU A 130 23.57 -4.99 -2.16
C GLU A 130 22.16 -4.98 -1.51
N ILE A 131 21.96 -4.11 -0.53
CA ILE A 131 20.67 -3.92 0.14
C ILE A 131 19.66 -3.28 -0.81
N ALA A 132 20.07 -2.24 -1.56
CA ALA A 132 19.22 -1.54 -2.49
C ALA A 132 18.70 -2.47 -3.61
N ASP A 133 19.54 -3.37 -4.10
CA ASP A 133 19.15 -4.40 -5.08
C ASP A 133 18.08 -5.34 -4.51
N SER A 134 18.25 -5.81 -3.27
CA SER A 134 17.25 -6.66 -2.60
C SER A 134 15.91 -5.94 -2.41
N ILE A 135 15.95 -4.65 -2.04
CA ILE A 135 14.75 -3.82 -1.91
C ILE A 135 14.07 -3.64 -3.28
N ALA A 136 14.84 -3.47 -4.36
CA ALA A 136 14.29 -3.35 -5.70
C ALA A 136 13.54 -4.62 -6.13
N MET A 137 14.14 -5.81 -5.90
CA MET A 137 13.49 -7.11 -6.20
C MET A 137 12.15 -7.27 -5.48
N LEU A 138 12.09 -6.88 -4.19
CA LEU A 138 10.86 -6.93 -3.39
C LEU A 138 9.82 -5.91 -3.85
N ARG A 139 10.26 -4.69 -4.17
CA ARG A 139 9.38 -3.62 -4.66
C ARG A 139 8.70 -3.98 -5.97
N GLU A 140 9.41 -4.60 -6.91
CA GLU A 140 8.85 -5.07 -8.19
C GLU A 140 7.71 -6.07 -8.01
N ARG A 141 7.70 -6.77 -6.87
CA ARG A 141 6.69 -7.76 -6.48
C ARG A 141 5.65 -7.21 -5.52
N SER A 142 5.63 -5.90 -5.31
CA SER A 142 4.70 -5.21 -4.41
C SER A 142 4.82 -5.70 -2.96
N VAL A 143 6.05 -5.92 -2.50
CA VAL A 143 6.40 -6.29 -1.12
C VAL A 143 7.13 -5.14 -0.44
N TYR A 144 6.61 -4.66 0.70
CA TYR A 144 7.24 -3.62 1.52
C TYR A 144 8.52 -4.14 2.20
N THR A 145 9.43 -3.23 2.56
CA THR A 145 10.63 -3.52 3.36
C THR A 145 10.75 -2.55 4.51
#